data_AF-L0MG04-F1
#
_entry.id   AF-L0MG04-F1
#
_cell.length_a   1.000
_cell.length_b   1.000
_cell.length_c   1.000
_cell.angle_alpha   90.00
_cell.angle_beta   90.00
_cell.angle_gamma   90.00
#
_symmetry.space_group_name_H-M   'P 1'
#
loop_
_entity.id
_entity.type
_entity.pdbx_description
1 polymer ?
#
loop_
_entity_poly.entity_id
_entity_poly.type
_entity_poly.pdbx_seq_one_letter_code
_entity_poly.pdbx_strand_id
1 'polypeptide(L)'
;MFVFKQDTQLETLGDGVSRRILAHGGGMMAVEVHFLTGAVGPLHSHPHEQLTYVLSGRFAFTIGDETHQVSAGDTLYKRPHVVHGCVCLEAGVLLDTFTPQREDFLT
;
A
#
# COMPACT_ATOMS: atom_id res chain seq x y z
N MET A 1 -13.60 -13.93 10.24
CA MET A 1 -12.35 -14.71 10.08
C MET A 1 -11.25 -13.96 10.80
N PHE A 2 -10.42 -14.65 11.58
CA PHE A 2 -9.23 -14.05 12.19
C PHE A 2 -8.02 -14.33 11.31
N VAL A 3 -7.17 -13.31 11.10
CA VAL A 3 -5.87 -13.45 10.46
C VAL A 3 -4.85 -12.87 11.41
N PHE A 4 -3.96 -13.72 11.93
CA PHE A 4 -2.90 -13.30 12.82
C PHE A 4 -1.66 -12.98 12.02
N LYS A 5 -1.06 -11.81 12.26
CA LYS A 5 0.11 -11.35 11.53
C LYS A 5 1.25 -12.38 11.54
N GLN A 6 1.50 -13.03 12.67
CA GLN A 6 2.55 -14.05 12.81
C GLN A 6 2.39 -15.24 11.84
N ASP A 7 1.17 -15.50 11.35
CA ASP A 7 0.86 -16.60 10.43
C ASP A 7 0.85 -16.13 8.96
N THR A 8 1.14 -14.85 8.70
CA THR A 8 1.23 -14.28 7.35
C THR A 8 2.68 -14.10 6.91
N GLN A 9 2.92 -14.17 5.59
CA GLN A 9 4.25 -14.03 5.02
C GLN A 9 4.47 -12.61 4.49
N LEU A 10 5.71 -12.12 4.67
CA LEU A 10 6.17 -10.90 4.01
C LEU A 10 6.91 -11.33 2.73
N GLU A 11 6.29 -11.08 1.59
CA GLU A 11 6.79 -11.38 0.26
C GLU A 11 7.66 -10.22 -0.24
N THR A 12 8.86 -10.50 -0.75
CA THR A 12 9.72 -9.49 -1.38
C THR A 12 9.33 -9.31 -2.83
N LEU A 13 8.97 -8.09 -3.23
CA LEU A 13 8.59 -7.76 -4.60
C LEU A 13 9.77 -7.28 -5.46
N GLY A 14 10.92 -7.02 -4.83
CA GLY A 14 12.11 -6.43 -5.46
C GLY A 14 12.26 -4.95 -5.12
N ASP A 15 13.40 -4.36 -5.47
CA ASP A 15 13.67 -2.92 -5.40
C ASP A 15 13.35 -2.24 -4.05
N GLY A 16 13.57 -2.98 -2.95
CA GLY A 16 13.35 -2.49 -1.59
C GLY A 16 11.87 -2.42 -1.17
N VAL A 17 10.98 -3.10 -1.89
CA VAL A 17 9.55 -3.21 -1.57
C VAL A 17 9.21 -4.64 -1.18
N SER A 18 8.47 -4.79 -0.08
CA SER A 18 7.88 -6.06 0.34
C SER A 18 6.40 -5.87 0.68
N ARG A 19 5.61 -6.94 0.55
CA ARG A 19 4.17 -6.93 0.76
C ARG A 19 3.74 -8.06 1.66
N ARG A 20 2.79 -7.80 2.55
CA ARG A 20 2.16 -8.81 3.40
C ARG A 20 0.65 -8.67 3.30
N ILE A 21 -0.01 -9.70 2.80
CA ILE A 21 -1.47 -9.76 2.74
C ILE A 21 -1.99 -10.05 4.16
N LEU A 22 -2.94 -9.23 4.62
CA LEU A 22 -3.58 -9.35 5.93
C LEU A 22 -4.98 -9.95 5.79
N ALA A 23 -5.92 -9.58 6.67
CA ALA A 23 -7.30 -10.01 6.54
C ALA A 23 -7.91 -9.55 5.20
N HIS A 24 -8.50 -10.49 4.48
CA HIS A 24 -9.22 -10.24 3.24
C HIS A 24 -10.39 -11.23 3.10
N GLY A 25 -11.31 -10.93 2.19
CA GLY A 25 -12.44 -11.79 1.85
C GLY A 25 -13.69 -11.00 1.49
N GLY A 26 -14.55 -11.60 0.65
CA GLY A 26 -15.71 -10.91 0.10
C GLY A 26 -15.27 -9.70 -0.73
N GLY A 27 -15.65 -8.50 -0.31
CA GLY A 27 -15.37 -7.25 -1.02
C GLY A 27 -14.19 -6.43 -0.51
N MET A 28 -13.40 -6.90 0.46
CA MET A 28 -12.32 -6.09 1.05
C MET A 28 -11.03 -6.87 1.26
N MET A 29 -9.91 -6.15 1.21
CA MET A 29 -8.57 -6.67 1.52
C MET A 29 -7.72 -5.63 2.22
N ALA A 30 -7.02 -6.03 3.27
CA ALA A 30 -5.96 -5.25 3.90
C ALA A 30 -4.57 -5.80 3.55
N VAL A 31 -3.60 -4.92 3.33
CA VAL A 31 -2.23 -5.24 2.92
C VAL A 31 -1.26 -4.31 3.63
N GLU A 32 -0.19 -4.86 4.23
CA GLU A 32 0.98 -4.04 4.57
C GLU A 32 1.93 -3.99 3.39
N VAL A 33 2.42 -2.80 3.05
CA VAL A 33 3.50 -2.60 2.08
C VAL A 33 4.66 -1.93 2.79
N HIS A 34 5.80 -2.61 2.80
CA HIS A 34 7.03 -2.21 3.47
C HIS A 34 7.99 -1.64 2.43
N PHE A 35 8.58 -0.48 2.72
CA PHE A 35 9.53 0.19 1.84
C PHE A 35 10.83 0.47 2.58
N LEU A 36 11.95 0.20 1.92
CA LEU A 36 13.26 0.73 2.30
C LEU A 36 13.39 2.20 1.85
N THR A 37 14.23 2.98 2.53
CA THR A 37 14.53 4.35 2.10
C THR A 37 15.05 4.36 0.65
N GLY A 38 14.46 5.22 -0.17
CA GLY A 38 14.76 5.33 -1.60
C GLY A 38 14.00 4.35 -2.49
N ALA A 39 13.29 3.37 -1.93
CA ALA A 39 12.43 2.48 -2.72
C ALA A 39 11.28 3.24 -3.38
N VAL A 40 10.89 2.79 -4.57
CA VAL A 40 9.88 3.44 -5.40
C VAL A 40 8.69 2.50 -5.56
N GLY A 41 7.50 2.98 -5.20
CA GLY A 41 6.24 2.42 -5.65
C GLY A 41 5.89 3.08 -6.98
N PRO A 42 6.04 2.39 -8.13
CA PRO A 42 5.87 3.00 -9.44
C PRO A 42 4.48 3.62 -9.60
N LEU A 43 4.37 4.66 -10.44
CA LEU A 43 3.07 5.19 -10.82
C LEU A 43 2.27 4.10 -11.54
N HIS A 44 1.07 3.84 -11.05
CA HIS A 44 0.15 2.87 -11.62
C HIS A 44 -1.29 3.29 -11.34
N SER A 45 -2.23 2.51 -11.86
CA SER A 45 -3.66 2.66 -11.54
C SER A 45 -4.35 1.31 -11.57
N HIS A 46 -5.49 1.21 -10.91
CA HIS A 46 -6.31 0.00 -10.87
C HIS A 46 -7.79 0.32 -10.64
N PRO A 47 -8.72 -0.58 -10.98
CA PRO A 47 -10.16 -0.37 -10.76
C PRO A 47 -10.56 -0.35 -9.28
N HIS A 48 -9.73 -0.92 -8.40
CA HIS A 48 -9.97 -0.96 -6.96
C HIS A 48 -9.91 0.45 -6.38
N GLU A 49 -10.85 0.77 -5.50
CA GLU A 49 -10.74 1.88 -4.58
C GLU A 49 -9.72 1.50 -3.49
N GLN A 50 -8.85 2.45 -3.11
CA GLN A 50 -7.81 2.22 -2.12
C GLN A 50 -7.79 3.32 -1.07
N LEU A 51 -7.73 2.90 0.19
CA LEU A 51 -7.39 3.75 1.33
C LEU A 51 -6.03 3.33 1.88
N THR A 52 -5.13 4.29 2.09
CA THR A 52 -3.83 4.06 2.72
C THR A 52 -3.78 4.79 4.04
N TYR A 53 -3.27 4.11 5.06
CA TYR A 53 -2.81 4.71 6.31
C TYR A 53 -1.29 4.56 6.39
N VAL A 54 -0.57 5.66 6.62
CA VAL A 54 0.88 5.59 6.85
C VAL A 54 1.13 5.12 8.27
N LEU A 55 1.59 3.88 8.45
CA LEU A 55 1.89 3.34 9.79
C LEU A 55 3.21 3.91 10.34
N SER A 56 4.22 4.07 9.48
CA SER A 56 5.54 4.59 9.83
C SER A 56 6.27 5.13 8.60
N GLY A 57 7.36 5.87 8.83
CA GLY A 57 8.22 6.44 7.79
C GLY A 57 7.65 7.70 7.15
N ARG A 58 8.25 8.10 6.03
CA ARG A 58 7.89 9.29 5.26
C ARG A 58 7.96 9.02 3.77
N PHE A 59 6.98 9.53 3.03
CA PHE A 59 6.83 9.26 1.59
C PHE A 59 6.52 10.54 0.83
N ALA A 60 7.09 10.71 -0.35
CA ALA A 60 6.56 11.63 -1.35
C ALA A 60 5.53 10.84 -2.18
N PHE A 61 4.25 11.10 -1.96
CA PHE A 61 3.15 10.36 -2.56
C PHE A 61 2.49 11.19 -3.65
N THR A 62 2.31 10.59 -4.84
CA THR A 62 1.61 11.20 -5.97
C THR A 62 0.23 10.58 -6.10
N ILE A 63 -0.82 11.40 -6.23
CA ILE A 63 -2.19 10.99 -6.52
C ILE A 63 -2.77 11.96 -7.55
N GLY A 64 -3.06 11.47 -8.75
CA GLY A 64 -3.40 12.32 -9.89
C GLY A 64 -2.22 13.24 -10.23
N ASP A 65 -2.48 14.55 -10.22
CA ASP A 65 -1.51 15.57 -10.61
C ASP A 65 -0.78 16.21 -9.41
N GLU A 66 -1.07 15.76 -8.20
CA GLU A 66 -0.50 16.31 -6.97
C GLU A 66 0.49 15.35 -6.31
N THR A 67 1.56 15.92 -5.75
CA THR A 67 2.53 15.20 -4.93
C THR A 67 2.67 15.90 -3.58
N HIS A 68 2.48 15.14 -2.50
CA HIS A 68 2.62 15.64 -1.13
C HIS A 68 3.56 14.74 -0.33
N GLN A 69 4.25 15.32 0.66
CA GLN A 69 4.94 14.52 1.66
C GLN A 69 3.97 14.11 2.75
N VAL A 70 3.92 12.81 3.03
CA VAL A 70 3.07 12.21 4.05
C VAL A 70 3.90 11.38 5.03
N SER A 71 3.41 11.24 6.25
CA SER A 71 4.09 10.63 7.38
C SER A 71 3.12 9.86 8.27
N ALA A 72 3.65 9.19 9.30
CA ALA A 72 2.85 8.37 10.20
C ALA A 72 1.59 9.09 10.71
N GLY A 73 0.43 8.45 10.54
CA GLY A 73 -0.88 9.02 10.91
C GLY A 73 -1.66 9.65 9.76
N ASP A 74 -0.99 10.03 8.67
CA ASP A 74 -1.66 10.56 7.49
C ASP A 74 -2.41 9.46 6.74
N THR A 75 -3.54 9.84 6.13
CA THR A 75 -4.35 8.94 5.30
C THR A 75 -4.50 9.46 3.90
N LEU A 76 -4.58 8.55 2.93
CA LEU A 76 -4.67 8.86 1.51
C LEU A 76 -5.76 8.03 0.87
N TYR A 77 -6.60 8.66 0.06
CA TYR A 77 -7.66 8.00 -0.67
C TYR A 77 -7.39 8.05 -2.18
N LYS A 78 -7.48 6.89 -2.83
CA LYS A 78 -7.38 6.75 -4.28
C LYS A 78 -8.70 6.20 -4.81
N ARG A 79 -9.44 7.07 -5.51
CA ARG A 79 -10.62 6.66 -6.28
C ARG A 79 -10.22 5.70 -7.42
N PRO A 80 -11.13 4.84 -7.91
CA PRO A 80 -10.87 3.96 -9.04
C PRO A 80 -10.19 4.66 -10.22
N HIS A 81 -9.17 4.02 -10.78
CA HIS A 81 -8.37 4.45 -11.93
C HIS A 81 -7.56 5.75 -11.77
N VAL A 82 -7.51 6.37 -10.58
CA VAL A 82 -6.58 7.49 -10.37
C VAL A 82 -5.14 6.97 -10.38
N VAL A 83 -4.28 7.62 -11.15
CA VAL A 83 -2.85 7.30 -11.16
C VAL A 83 -2.26 7.66 -9.80
N HIS A 84 -1.49 6.77 -9.22
CA HIS A 84 -0.82 7.01 -7.96
C HIS A 84 0.46 6.18 -7.81
N GLY A 85 1.35 6.62 -6.93
CA GLY A 85 2.64 5.98 -6.63
C GLY A 85 3.40 6.79 -5.60
N CYS A 86 4.58 6.33 -5.18
CA CYS A 86 5.35 7.04 -4.16
C CYS A 86 6.85 6.78 -4.24
N VAL A 87 7.61 7.69 -3.64
CA VAL A 87 9.02 7.48 -3.29
C VAL A 87 9.15 7.47 -1.78
N CYS A 88 9.77 6.44 -1.23
CA CYS A 88 10.03 6.33 0.21
C CYS A 88 11.21 7.23 0.60
N LEU A 89 10.95 8.28 1.38
CA LEU A 89 11.97 9.22 1.86
C LEU A 89 12.63 8.75 3.16
N GLU A 90 11.90 7.97 3.95
CA GLU A 90 12.34 7.32 5.18
C GLU A 90 11.61 5.98 5.31
N ALA A 91 12.37 4.90 5.48
CA ALA A 91 11.87 3.53 5.53
C ALA A 91 10.62 3.41 6.44
N GLY A 92 9.60 2.73 5.94
CA GLY A 92 8.29 2.79 6.54
C GLY A 92 7.33 1.73 6.02
N VAL A 93 6.14 1.73 6.61
CA VAL A 93 5.09 0.78 6.29
C VAL A 93 3.79 1.52 5.99
N LEU A 94 3.14 1.13 4.90
CA LEU A 94 1.80 1.55 4.53
C LEU A 94 0.82 0.43 4.84
N LEU A 95 -0.33 0.78 5.41
CA LEU A 95 -1.49 -0.11 5.49
C LEU A 95 -2.47 0.28 4.39
N ASP A 96 -2.55 -0.54 3.35
CA ASP A 96 -3.46 -0.37 2.24
C ASP A 96 -4.72 -1.22 2.44
N THR A 97 -5.88 -0.62 2.21
CA THR A 97 -7.18 -1.29 2.19
C THR A 97 -7.80 -1.09 0.82
N PHE A 98 -8.28 -2.18 0.22
CA PHE A 98 -8.86 -2.19 -1.12
C PHE A 98 -10.31 -2.66 -1.11
N THR A 99 -11.13 -2.09 -2.00
CA THR A 99 -12.44 -2.65 -2.40
C THR A 99 -12.63 -2.55 -3.93
N PRO A 100 -13.01 -3.64 -4.63
CA PRO A 100 -13.05 -5.01 -4.12
C PRO A 100 -11.65 -5.51 -3.70
N GLN A 101 -11.55 -6.74 -3.18
CA GLN A 101 -10.25 -7.31 -2.85
C GLN A 101 -9.36 -7.46 -4.08
N ARG A 102 -8.04 -7.34 -3.91
CA ARG A 102 -7.04 -7.56 -4.98
C ARG A 102 -6.86 -9.06 -5.22
N GLU A 103 -7.71 -9.66 -6.03
CA GLU A 103 -7.59 -11.09 -6.37
C GLU A 103 -6.25 -11.43 -7.04
N ASP A 104 -5.67 -10.47 -7.76
CA ASP A 104 -4.36 -10.59 -8.39
C ASP A 104 -3.19 -10.67 -7.38
N PHE A 105 -3.43 -10.41 -6.10
CA PHE A 105 -2.43 -10.62 -5.05
C PHE A 105 -2.46 -12.05 -4.48
N LEU A 106 -3.49 -12.84 -4.80
CA LEU A 106 -3.69 -14.18 -4.24
C LEU A 106 -3.14 -15.31 -5.14
N THR A 107 -2.61 -14.96 -6.31
CA THR A 107 -2.12 -15.89 -7.34
C THR A 107 -0.62 -15.91 -7.44
#